data_AF-A0A4Q1KL77-F1
#
_entry.id   AF-A0A4Q1KL77-F1
#
_cell.length_a   1.000
_cell.length_b   1.000
_cell.length_c   1.000
_cell.angle_alpha   90.00
_cell.angle_beta   90.00
_cell.angle_gamma   90.00
#
_symmetry.space_group_name_H-M   'P 1'
#
loop_
_entity.id
_entity.type
_entity.pdbx_description
1 polymer ?
#
loop_
_entity_poly.entity_id
_entity_poly.type
_entity_poly.pdbx_seq_one_letter_code
_entity_poly.pdbx_strand_id
1 'polypeptide(L)'
;MASILVFALIALMVIEGSRGTIVAASAEADRARAGAAAEAGLAIALRDLVNGGPGGAVPIDGRVRRLRFGDAALAIAIQDERGKIPLNALERRQAQRMFAELGLTGERLDVATDSFLDWIDEDEDPRPNGAERAYYAPMRIHPRDGGLRSVAEVALIRGVGKALADRLESVATVHYGVGSFEPAHASLMAIRVIEGEEGGAIDLLNRQRELAGQRTALEIGQQGALVGRPLTIEVEARLGQTARARLRQIVILTGRAASPYALKERY
;
A
#
# COMPACT_ATOMS: atom_id res chain seq x y z
N MET A 1 -56.90 -11.94 30.10
CA MET A 1 -56.34 -12.48 28.83
C MET A 1 -55.61 -11.38 28.05
N ALA A 2 -56.27 -10.28 27.65
CA ALA A 2 -55.63 -9.20 26.87
C ALA A 2 -54.45 -8.50 27.59
N SER A 3 -54.52 -8.29 28.90
CA SER A 3 -53.46 -7.63 29.69
C SER A 3 -52.15 -8.41 29.74
N ILE A 4 -52.21 -9.74 29.80
CA ILE A 4 -51.03 -10.63 29.84
C ILE A 4 -50.30 -10.58 28.49
N LEU A 5 -51.05 -10.54 27.39
CA LEU A 5 -50.51 -10.45 26.03
C LEU A 5 -49.76 -9.14 25.78
N VAL A 6 -50.31 -8.01 26.25
CA VAL A 6 -49.65 -6.70 26.14
C VAL A 6 -48.36 -6.66 26.98
N PHE A 7 -48.39 -7.20 28.20
CA PHE A 7 -47.20 -7.23 29.05
C PHE A 7 -46.09 -8.14 28.48
N ALA A 8 -46.46 -9.28 27.89
CA ALA A 8 -45.53 -10.17 27.21
C ALA A 8 -44.89 -9.51 25.98
N LEU A 9 -45.66 -8.75 25.19
CA LEU A 9 -45.15 -8.01 24.03
C LEU A 9 -44.20 -6.89 24.43
N ILE A 10 -44.53 -6.13 25.48
CA ILE A 10 -43.64 -5.07 26.00
C ILE A 10 -42.36 -5.69 26.55
N ALA A 11 -42.47 -6.78 27.33
CA ALA A 11 -41.30 -7.49 27.86
C ALA A 11 -40.40 -8.03 26.73
N LEU A 12 -40.98 -8.61 25.67
CA LEU A 12 -40.24 -9.08 24.50
C LEU A 12 -39.52 -7.93 23.79
N MET A 13 -40.21 -6.80 23.54
CA MET A 13 -39.60 -5.61 22.93
C MET A 13 -38.44 -5.06 23.77
N VAL A 14 -38.57 -5.03 25.10
CA VAL A 14 -37.49 -4.59 26.00
C VAL A 14 -36.31 -5.56 26.00
N ILE A 15 -36.56 -6.87 25.94
CA ILE A 15 -35.51 -7.89 25.87
C ILE A 15 -34.77 -7.84 24.52
N GLU A 16 -35.49 -7.68 23.41
CA GLU A 16 -34.89 -7.54 22.08
C GLU A 16 -34.11 -6.22 21.96
N GLY A 17 -34.67 -5.11 22.44
CA GLY A 17 -34.01 -3.81 22.47
C GLY A 17 -32.73 -3.82 23.33
N SER A 18 -32.76 -4.46 24.49
CA SER A 18 -31.60 -4.59 25.39
C SER A 18 -30.52 -5.52 24.84
N ARG A 19 -30.89 -6.61 24.16
CA ARG A 19 -29.92 -7.45 23.44
C ARG A 19 -29.24 -6.68 22.31
N GLY A 20 -29.99 -5.86 21.58
CA GLY A 20 -29.45 -5.02 20.52
C GLY A 20 -28.42 -4.00 21.01
N THR A 21 -28.70 -3.31 22.12
CA THR A 21 -27.77 -2.32 22.71
C THR A 21 -26.50 -2.96 23.28
N ILE A 22 -26.60 -4.13 23.92
CA ILE A 22 -25.45 -4.87 24.45
C ILE A 22 -24.53 -5.34 23.31
N VAL A 23 -25.11 -5.91 22.24
CA VAL A 23 -24.33 -6.37 21.07
C VAL A 23 -23.62 -5.19 20.40
N ALA A 24 -24.30 -4.06 20.23
CA ALA A 24 -23.71 -2.85 19.66
C ALA A 24 -22.57 -2.29 20.53
N ALA A 25 -22.76 -2.21 21.85
CA ALA A 25 -21.73 -1.75 22.79
C ALA A 25 -20.49 -2.66 22.80
N SER A 26 -20.70 -3.99 22.76
CA SER A 26 -19.59 -4.96 22.65
C SER A 26 -18.84 -4.80 21.34
N ALA A 27 -19.55 -4.66 20.22
CA ALA A 27 -18.93 -4.49 18.90
C ALA A 27 -18.08 -3.22 18.84
N GLU A 28 -18.55 -2.12 19.46
CA GLU A 28 -17.79 -0.88 19.53
C GLU A 28 -16.55 -1.01 20.42
N ALA A 29 -16.67 -1.66 21.57
CA ALA A 29 -15.54 -1.96 22.44
C ALA A 29 -14.49 -2.85 21.73
N ASP A 30 -14.93 -3.86 20.97
CA ASP A 30 -14.04 -4.75 20.22
C ASP A 30 -13.35 -4.02 19.07
N ARG A 31 -14.03 -3.09 18.38
CA ARG A 31 -13.40 -2.21 17.37
C ARG A 31 -12.35 -1.31 17.99
N ALA A 32 -12.64 -0.67 19.13
CA ALA A 32 -11.68 0.17 19.83
C ALA A 32 -10.43 -0.64 20.25
N ARG A 33 -10.63 -1.86 20.76
CA ARG A 33 -9.53 -2.79 21.09
C ARG A 33 -8.74 -3.22 19.87
N ALA A 34 -9.40 -3.53 18.74
CA ALA A 34 -8.71 -3.83 17.48
C ALA A 34 -7.89 -2.64 16.99
N GLY A 35 -8.41 -1.41 17.12
CA GLY A 35 -7.68 -0.17 16.82
C GLY A 35 -6.43 -0.01 17.67
N ALA A 36 -6.56 -0.16 18.99
CA ALA A 36 -5.41 -0.12 19.91
C ALA A 36 -4.38 -1.22 19.61
N ALA A 37 -4.83 -2.42 19.23
CA ALA A 37 -3.94 -3.50 18.82
C ALA A 37 -3.20 -3.19 17.50
N ALA A 38 -3.85 -2.50 16.55
CA ALA A 38 -3.18 -2.06 15.32
C ALA A 38 -2.10 -0.99 15.62
N GLU A 39 -2.38 -0.06 16.54
CA GLU A 39 -1.37 0.91 17.00
C GLU A 39 -0.21 0.24 17.74
N ALA A 40 -0.49 -0.78 18.55
CA ALA A 40 0.55 -1.60 19.17
C ALA A 40 1.41 -2.31 18.11
N GLY A 41 0.78 -2.83 17.04
CA GLY A 41 1.49 -3.41 15.90
C GLY A 41 2.40 -2.40 15.19
N LEU A 42 1.95 -1.15 15.03
CA LEU A 42 2.77 -0.07 14.48
C LEU A 42 3.98 0.21 15.37
N ALA A 43 3.78 0.31 16.68
CA ALA A 43 4.86 0.52 17.64
C ALA A 43 5.88 -0.63 17.63
N ILE A 44 5.42 -1.88 17.50
CA ILE A 44 6.29 -3.05 17.33
C ILE A 44 7.13 -2.93 16.05
N ALA A 45 6.50 -2.60 14.92
CA ALA A 45 7.20 -2.43 13.66
C ALA A 45 8.26 -1.32 13.72
N LEU A 46 7.92 -0.16 14.30
CA LEU A 46 8.83 0.96 14.51
C LEU A 46 10.02 0.59 15.40
N ARG A 47 9.76 -0.07 16.53
CA ARG A 47 10.81 -0.56 17.43
C ARG A 47 11.76 -1.49 16.69
N ASP A 48 11.21 -2.44 15.94
CA ASP A 48 12.04 -3.41 15.24
C ASP A 48 12.85 -2.77 14.09
N LEU A 49 12.35 -1.71 13.46
CA LEU A 49 13.09 -0.91 12.47
C LEU A 49 14.22 -0.09 13.10
N VAL A 50 13.97 0.51 14.27
CA VAL A 50 14.98 1.33 14.98
C VAL A 50 16.07 0.45 15.59
N ASN A 51 15.70 -0.71 16.15
CA ASN A 51 16.62 -1.63 16.80
C ASN A 51 17.27 -2.62 15.82
N GLY A 52 16.64 -2.86 14.67
CA GLY A 52 17.20 -3.61 13.57
C GLY A 52 18.21 -2.74 12.82
N GLY A 53 19.46 -2.73 13.29
CA GLY A 53 20.55 -2.08 12.57
C GLY A 53 20.75 -2.60 11.13
N PRO A 54 21.66 -2.00 10.36
CA PRO A 54 22.00 -2.49 9.02
C PRO A 54 22.59 -3.90 9.14
N GLY A 55 21.87 -4.91 8.65
CA GLY A 55 22.34 -6.28 8.56
C GLY A 55 21.36 -7.36 9.05
N GLY A 56 20.46 -7.05 9.99
CA GLY A 56 19.75 -8.08 10.77
C GLY A 56 18.24 -7.89 10.94
N ALA A 57 17.66 -6.99 10.15
CA ALA A 57 16.40 -6.33 10.44
C ALA A 57 15.17 -6.99 9.81
N VAL A 58 14.00 -6.65 10.33
CA VAL A 58 12.67 -7.03 9.83
C VAL A 58 12.59 -6.95 8.31
N PRO A 59 11.95 -7.92 7.61
CA PRO A 59 11.74 -7.83 6.17
C PRO A 59 11.01 -6.53 5.79
N ILE A 60 11.61 -5.76 4.86
CA ILE A 60 11.06 -4.51 4.31
C ILE A 60 10.63 -4.65 2.85
N ASP A 61 10.37 -5.88 2.42
CA ASP A 61 9.96 -6.22 1.05
C ASP A 61 8.45 -6.46 0.91
N GLY A 62 7.66 -6.06 1.93
CA GLY A 62 6.21 -6.22 1.98
C GLY A 62 5.73 -7.58 2.49
N ARG A 63 6.63 -8.51 2.86
CA ARG A 63 6.21 -9.81 3.42
C ARG A 63 5.47 -9.62 4.74
N VAL A 64 4.28 -10.26 4.84
CA VAL A 64 3.43 -10.19 6.02
C VAL A 64 3.98 -11.07 7.14
N ARG A 65 4.33 -10.45 8.26
CA ARG A 65 4.68 -11.11 9.52
C ARG A 65 3.46 -11.16 10.43
N ARG A 66 3.11 -12.37 10.88
CA ARG A 66 1.99 -12.59 11.79
C ARG A 66 2.46 -12.74 13.22
N LEU A 67 1.84 -12.02 14.14
CA LEU A 67 2.12 -12.10 15.58
C LEU A 67 0.84 -11.86 16.39
N ARG A 68 0.94 -11.94 17.72
CA ARG A 68 -0.18 -11.68 18.63
C ARG A 68 0.12 -10.52 19.56
N PHE A 69 -0.90 -9.74 19.88
CA PHE A 69 -0.88 -8.73 20.94
C PHE A 69 -2.10 -8.93 21.82
N GLY A 70 -1.90 -9.58 22.98
CA GLY A 70 -2.98 -10.14 23.78
C GLY A 70 -3.85 -11.10 22.97
N ASP A 71 -5.14 -10.82 22.89
CA ASP A 71 -6.12 -11.61 22.13
C ASP A 71 -6.21 -11.25 20.65
N ALA A 72 -5.58 -10.15 20.23
CA ALA A 72 -5.59 -9.71 18.84
C ALA A 72 -4.52 -10.44 18.00
N ALA A 73 -4.94 -10.93 16.84
CA ALA A 73 -4.03 -11.38 15.79
C ALA A 73 -3.59 -10.19 14.95
N LEU A 74 -2.27 -10.01 14.79
CA LEU A 74 -1.67 -8.94 14.02
C LEU A 74 -1.03 -9.50 12.75
N ALA A 75 -1.26 -8.82 11.62
CA ALA A 75 -0.55 -8.99 10.37
C ALA A 75 0.17 -7.68 10.04
N ILE A 76 1.50 -7.71 10.06
CA ILE A 76 2.35 -6.53 9.88
C ILE A 76 3.19 -6.72 8.62
N ALA A 77 3.15 -5.77 7.70
CA ALA A 77 4.05 -5.70 6.56
C ALA A 77 4.80 -4.37 6.59
N ILE A 78 6.09 -4.42 6.30
CA ILE A 78 6.91 -3.23 6.10
C ILE A 78 7.40 -3.28 4.66
N GLN A 79 7.30 -2.16 3.96
CA GLN A 79 7.72 -2.08 2.57
C GLN A 79 8.50 -0.80 2.32
N ASP A 80 9.62 -0.94 1.63
CA ASP A 80 10.39 0.19 1.16
C ASP A 80 9.76 0.84 -0.07
N GLU A 81 9.47 2.14 0.03
CA GLU A 81 8.86 2.90 -1.07
C GLU A 81 9.85 3.11 -2.24
N ARG A 82 11.17 3.09 -2.00
CA ARG A 82 12.18 3.17 -3.08
C ARG A 82 12.33 1.86 -3.86
N GLY A 83 11.77 0.76 -3.35
CA GLY A 83 11.63 -0.51 -4.06
C GLY A 83 10.35 -0.63 -4.89
N LYS A 84 9.50 0.41 -4.92
CA LYS A 84 8.25 0.46 -5.68
C LYS A 84 8.39 1.28 -6.95
N ILE A 85 7.42 1.13 -7.85
CA ILE A 85 7.27 1.93 -9.07
C ILE A 85 6.83 3.35 -8.69
N PRO A 86 7.64 4.41 -8.93
CA PRO A 86 7.28 5.79 -8.63
C PRO A 86 6.38 6.35 -9.74
N LEU A 87 5.06 6.26 -9.56
CA LEU A 87 4.08 6.60 -10.61
C LEU A 87 4.30 8.01 -11.19
N ASN A 88 4.55 8.98 -10.31
CA ASN A 88 4.71 10.40 -10.69
C ASN A 88 6.06 10.74 -11.32
N ALA A 89 6.98 9.77 -11.43
CA ALA A 89 8.30 9.96 -12.02
C ALA A 89 8.55 9.01 -13.20
N LEU A 90 7.52 8.32 -13.68
CA LEU A 90 7.65 7.37 -14.77
C LEU A 90 7.85 8.08 -16.11
N GLU A 91 8.89 7.67 -16.83
CA GLU A 91 9.04 8.02 -18.23
C GLU A 91 8.14 7.15 -19.11
N ARG A 92 7.87 7.60 -20.35
CA ARG A 92 7.01 6.88 -21.32
C ARG A 92 7.35 5.41 -21.46
N ARG A 93 8.63 5.06 -21.60
CA ARG A 93 9.07 3.65 -21.74
C ARG A 93 8.79 2.84 -20.48
N GLN A 94 8.91 3.43 -19.30
CA GLN A 94 8.62 2.76 -18.03
C GLN A 94 7.11 2.60 -17.82
N ALA A 95 6.31 3.63 -18.11
CA ALA A 95 4.85 3.55 -18.09
C ALA A 95 4.32 2.48 -19.04
N GLN A 96 4.87 2.41 -20.25
CA GLN A 96 4.55 1.35 -21.22
C GLN A 96 4.89 -0.05 -20.67
N ARG A 97 6.10 -0.24 -20.12
CA ARG A 97 6.46 -1.52 -19.48
C ARG A 97 5.54 -1.88 -18.31
N MET A 98 5.16 -0.91 -17.49
CA MET A 98 4.24 -1.12 -16.37
C MET A 98 2.90 -1.68 -16.86
N PHE A 99 2.30 -1.08 -17.88
CA PHE A 99 1.04 -1.56 -18.43
C PHE A 99 1.17 -2.87 -19.20
N ALA A 100 2.31 -3.13 -19.84
CA ALA A 100 2.61 -4.42 -20.47
C ALA A 100 2.70 -5.56 -19.43
N GLU A 101 3.36 -5.33 -18.28
CA GLU A 101 3.41 -6.27 -17.14
C GLU A 101 2.01 -6.51 -16.53
N LEU A 102 1.11 -5.55 -16.67
CA LEU A 102 -0.30 -5.70 -16.32
C LEU A 102 -1.11 -6.47 -17.38
N GLY A 103 -0.51 -6.87 -18.50
CA GLY A 103 -1.11 -7.67 -19.55
C GLY A 103 -1.81 -6.87 -20.64
N LEU A 104 -1.57 -5.56 -20.73
CA LEU A 104 -2.03 -4.75 -21.85
C LEU A 104 -1.10 -4.91 -23.06
N THR A 105 -1.68 -4.95 -24.26
CA THR A 105 -0.96 -5.12 -25.53
C THR A 105 -1.62 -4.31 -26.64
N GLY A 106 -0.85 -3.95 -27.68
CA GLY A 106 -1.35 -3.23 -28.86
C GLY A 106 -2.00 -1.89 -28.52
N GLU A 107 -3.09 -1.54 -29.21
CA GLU A 107 -3.79 -0.27 -29.01
C GLU A 107 -4.20 -0.01 -27.55
N ARG A 108 -4.60 -1.05 -26.80
CA ARG A 108 -4.96 -0.89 -25.37
C ARG A 108 -3.78 -0.44 -24.52
N LEU A 109 -2.58 -0.91 -24.85
CA LEU A 109 -1.35 -0.51 -24.18
C LEU A 109 -1.00 0.95 -24.52
N ASP A 110 -1.13 1.32 -25.79
CA ASP A 110 -0.85 2.69 -26.24
C ASP A 110 -1.83 3.69 -25.62
N VAL A 111 -3.13 3.38 -25.60
CA VAL A 111 -4.15 4.20 -24.94
C VAL A 111 -3.86 4.40 -23.46
N ALA A 112 -3.59 3.30 -22.72
CA ALA A 112 -3.30 3.39 -21.29
C ALA A 112 -2.01 4.16 -21.00
N THR A 113 -0.98 3.99 -21.83
CA THR A 113 0.31 4.67 -21.67
C THR A 113 0.19 6.16 -21.94
N ASP A 114 -0.39 6.54 -23.08
CA ASP A 114 -0.56 7.94 -23.45
C ASP A 114 -1.50 8.65 -22.46
N SER A 115 -2.64 8.04 -22.12
CA SER A 115 -3.60 8.62 -21.17
C SER A 115 -3.05 8.74 -19.74
N PHE A 116 -2.09 7.88 -19.35
CA PHE A 116 -1.42 7.99 -18.05
C PHE A 116 -0.46 9.17 -18.01
N LEU A 117 0.24 9.44 -19.11
CA LEU A 117 1.14 10.57 -19.20
C LEU A 117 0.35 11.89 -19.25
N ASP A 118 -0.71 11.95 -20.06
CA ASP A 118 -1.66 13.09 -20.15
C ASP A 118 -2.34 13.37 -18.79
N TRP A 119 -2.50 12.35 -17.94
CA TRP A 119 -3.05 12.56 -16.60
C TRP A 119 -2.09 13.31 -15.66
N ILE A 120 -0.78 13.17 -15.89
CA ILE A 120 0.27 13.58 -14.94
C ILE A 120 0.91 14.90 -15.33
N ASP A 121 1.01 15.21 -16.62
CA ASP A 121 1.55 16.49 -17.08
C ASP A 121 0.58 17.65 -16.87
N GLU A 122 1.08 18.86 -17.06
CA GLU A 122 0.38 20.11 -16.74
C GLU A 122 -0.26 20.76 -17.97
N ASP A 123 -0.06 20.17 -19.16
CA ASP A 123 -0.61 20.68 -20.41
C ASP A 123 -1.95 20.02 -20.75
N GLU A 124 -2.59 20.49 -21.82
CA GLU A 124 -3.92 20.04 -22.26
C GLU A 124 -3.87 19.51 -23.70
N ASP A 125 -2.66 19.20 -24.19
CA ASP A 125 -2.43 18.75 -25.55
C ASP A 125 -2.39 17.21 -25.56
N PRO A 126 -3.49 16.54 -25.96
CA PRO A 126 -3.57 15.10 -25.84
C PRO A 126 -2.55 14.42 -26.74
N ARG A 127 -1.88 13.39 -26.20
CA ARG A 127 -1.07 12.46 -27.00
C ARG A 127 -1.94 11.69 -28.00
N PRO A 128 -1.36 11.05 -29.04
CA PRO A 128 -2.13 10.41 -30.10
C PRO A 128 -3.24 9.45 -29.64
N ASN A 129 -3.00 8.68 -28.57
CA ASN A 129 -4.01 7.79 -27.97
C ASN A 129 -4.43 8.23 -26.55
N GLY A 130 -4.04 9.45 -26.19
CA GLY A 130 -4.18 10.00 -24.85
C GLY A 130 -5.58 10.51 -24.53
N ALA A 131 -5.69 11.21 -23.40
CA ALA A 131 -6.93 11.72 -22.88
C ALA A 131 -6.68 12.87 -21.93
N GLU A 132 -7.21 14.04 -22.29
CA GLU A 132 -7.16 15.25 -21.49
C GLU A 132 -8.51 15.60 -20.87
N ARG A 133 -8.61 16.74 -20.19
CA ARG A 133 -9.86 17.18 -19.53
C ARG A 133 -11.09 17.10 -20.43
N ALA A 134 -10.96 17.42 -21.72
CA ALA A 134 -12.07 17.32 -22.68
C ALA A 134 -12.64 15.89 -22.78
N TYR A 135 -11.79 14.86 -22.70
CA TYR A 135 -12.21 13.46 -22.70
C TYR A 135 -12.96 13.09 -21.41
N TYR A 136 -12.50 13.58 -20.27
CA TYR A 136 -13.04 13.22 -18.95
C TYR A 136 -14.26 14.04 -18.52
N ALA A 137 -14.46 15.23 -19.09
CA ALA A 137 -15.55 16.15 -18.70
C ALA A 137 -16.96 15.51 -18.75
N PRO A 138 -17.36 14.73 -19.77
CA PRO A 138 -18.66 14.05 -19.79
C PRO A 138 -18.86 13.05 -18.64
N MET A 139 -17.77 12.55 -18.07
CA MET A 139 -17.77 11.62 -16.94
C MET A 139 -17.76 12.34 -15.58
N ARG A 140 -17.74 13.68 -15.58
CA ARG A 140 -17.54 14.53 -14.39
C ARG A 140 -16.26 14.18 -13.62
N ILE A 141 -15.25 13.71 -14.37
CA ILE A 141 -13.91 13.49 -13.86
C ILE A 141 -13.10 14.72 -14.25
N HIS A 142 -12.37 15.27 -13.28
CA HIS A 142 -11.50 16.41 -13.48
C HIS A 142 -10.07 15.96 -13.19
N PRO A 143 -9.28 15.63 -14.22
CA PRO A 143 -7.84 15.45 -14.09
C PRO A 143 -7.24 16.68 -13.41
N ARG A 144 -6.21 16.43 -12.60
CA ARG A 144 -5.53 17.50 -11.85
C ARG A 144 -4.46 18.19 -12.67
N ASP A 145 -4.06 17.58 -13.77
CA ASP A 145 -2.94 17.99 -14.61
C ASP A 145 -1.69 18.13 -13.75
N GLY A 146 -1.33 16.99 -13.16
CA GLY A 146 -0.33 16.90 -12.12
C GLY A 146 -0.32 15.53 -11.45
N GLY A 147 0.75 15.26 -10.70
CA GLY A 147 0.99 13.96 -10.08
C GLY A 147 -0.20 13.37 -9.31
N LEU A 148 -0.30 12.05 -9.35
CA LEU A 148 -1.24 11.21 -8.61
C LEU A 148 -1.06 11.39 -7.09
N ARG A 149 -2.15 11.48 -6.32
CA ARG A 149 -2.12 11.53 -4.84
C ARG A 149 -2.38 10.19 -4.19
N SER A 150 -2.84 9.20 -4.96
CA SER A 150 -2.95 7.82 -4.53
C SER A 150 -2.76 6.88 -5.72
N VAL A 151 -2.36 5.65 -5.45
CA VAL A 151 -2.27 4.60 -6.49
C VAL A 151 -3.66 4.29 -7.07
N ALA A 152 -4.70 4.32 -6.24
CA ALA A 152 -6.09 4.09 -6.64
C ALA A 152 -6.60 5.03 -7.74
N GLU A 153 -6.07 6.26 -7.84
CA GLU A 153 -6.44 7.21 -8.91
C GLU A 153 -6.13 6.69 -10.31
N VAL A 154 -5.17 5.78 -10.45
CA VAL A 154 -4.86 5.11 -11.73
C VAL A 154 -6.09 4.39 -12.31
N ALA A 155 -7.07 4.03 -11.48
CA ALA A 155 -8.32 3.44 -11.94
C ALA A 155 -9.18 4.38 -12.80
N LEU A 156 -9.00 5.70 -12.66
CA LEU A 156 -9.76 6.73 -13.40
C LEU A 156 -9.19 6.99 -14.79
N ILE A 157 -7.93 6.59 -15.03
CA ILE A 157 -7.23 6.81 -16.28
C ILE A 157 -7.85 5.95 -17.37
N ARG A 158 -8.09 6.58 -18.53
CA ARG A 158 -8.65 5.92 -19.72
C ARG A 158 -7.84 4.66 -20.06
N GLY A 159 -8.55 3.55 -20.24
CA GLY A 159 -7.96 2.26 -20.65
C GLY A 159 -7.41 1.41 -19.50
N VAL A 160 -7.42 1.90 -18.25
CA VAL A 160 -6.85 1.18 -17.10
C VAL A 160 -7.91 0.47 -16.26
N GLY A 161 -8.78 1.23 -15.59
CA GLY A 161 -9.84 0.71 -14.74
C GLY A 161 -9.37 0.10 -13.41
N LYS A 162 -10.35 -0.21 -12.54
CA LYS A 162 -10.11 -0.64 -11.15
C LYS A 162 -9.28 -1.92 -11.04
N ALA A 163 -9.54 -2.92 -11.88
CA ALA A 163 -8.86 -4.22 -11.78
C ALA A 163 -7.34 -4.12 -12.00
N LEU A 164 -6.90 -3.23 -12.89
CA LEU A 164 -5.47 -3.00 -13.13
C LEU A 164 -4.85 -2.12 -12.05
N ALA A 165 -5.57 -1.08 -11.61
CA ALA A 165 -5.12 -0.24 -10.49
C ALA A 165 -4.94 -1.04 -9.19
N ASP A 166 -5.87 -1.95 -8.86
CA ASP A 166 -5.78 -2.82 -7.69
C ASP A 166 -4.50 -3.69 -7.70
N ARG A 167 -4.00 -4.08 -8.89
CA ARG A 167 -2.75 -4.84 -9.02
C ARG A 167 -1.51 -3.97 -8.75
N LEU A 168 -1.61 -2.66 -8.90
CA LEU A 168 -0.52 -1.71 -8.64
C LEU A 168 -0.38 -1.35 -7.16
N GLU A 169 -1.44 -1.47 -6.35
CA GLU A 169 -1.48 -1.04 -4.93
C GLU A 169 -0.34 -1.56 -4.05
N SER A 170 0.20 -2.75 -4.37
CA SER A 170 1.29 -3.39 -3.62
C SER A 170 2.69 -3.17 -4.21
N VAL A 171 2.78 -2.66 -5.44
CA VAL A 171 4.05 -2.57 -6.20
C VAL A 171 4.40 -1.16 -6.66
N ALA A 172 3.45 -0.23 -6.62
CA ALA A 172 3.61 1.16 -7.03
C ALA A 172 3.42 2.14 -5.86
N THR A 173 3.91 3.36 -6.03
CA THR A 173 3.83 4.41 -5.02
C THR A 173 3.75 5.80 -5.63
N VAL A 174 3.13 6.70 -4.87
CA VAL A 174 3.19 8.16 -5.07
C VAL A 174 4.06 8.84 -3.99
N HIS A 175 4.59 8.07 -3.03
CA HIS A 175 5.33 8.54 -1.86
C HIS A 175 6.82 8.16 -1.90
N TYR A 176 7.39 8.12 -3.11
CA TYR A 176 8.76 7.64 -3.37
C TYR A 176 9.86 8.40 -2.61
N GLY A 177 9.65 9.69 -2.32
CA GLY A 177 10.64 10.54 -1.66
C GLY A 177 11.82 10.90 -2.58
N VAL A 178 12.98 11.15 -1.97
CA VAL A 178 14.22 11.52 -2.67
C VAL A 178 15.16 10.31 -2.72
N GLY A 179 15.76 10.06 -3.88
CA GLY A 179 16.76 9.01 -4.07
C GLY A 179 16.57 8.23 -5.37
N SER A 180 17.43 7.24 -5.60
CA SER A 180 17.33 6.30 -6.72
C SER A 180 16.46 5.10 -6.40
N PHE A 181 16.17 4.27 -7.40
CA PHE A 181 15.51 2.99 -7.20
C PHE A 181 16.40 2.02 -6.44
N GLU A 182 15.77 1.15 -5.65
CA GLU A 182 16.45 0.25 -4.71
C GLU A 182 15.96 -1.19 -4.93
N PRO A 183 16.66 -1.97 -5.77
CA PRO A 183 16.20 -3.29 -6.22
C PRO A 183 16.21 -4.37 -5.12
N ALA A 184 17.05 -4.21 -4.09
CA ALA A 184 17.27 -5.23 -3.05
C ALA A 184 15.99 -5.74 -2.37
N HIS A 185 14.96 -4.90 -2.26
CA HIS A 185 13.67 -5.26 -1.64
C HIS A 185 12.48 -5.03 -2.57
N ALA A 186 12.75 -4.77 -3.85
CA ALA A 186 11.73 -4.48 -4.84
C ALA A 186 10.95 -5.74 -5.26
N SER A 187 9.76 -5.53 -5.82
CA SER A 187 9.07 -6.60 -6.54
C SER A 187 9.75 -6.84 -7.89
N LEU A 188 9.67 -8.07 -8.41
CA LEU A 188 10.22 -8.37 -9.74
C LEU A 188 9.59 -7.51 -10.84
N MET A 189 8.31 -7.16 -10.69
CA MET A 189 7.61 -6.24 -11.59
C MET A 189 8.22 -4.84 -11.52
N ALA A 190 8.48 -4.31 -10.33
CA ALA A 190 9.09 -2.99 -10.18
C ALA A 190 10.48 -2.93 -10.84
N ILE A 191 11.30 -3.96 -10.66
CA ILE A 191 12.62 -4.05 -11.32
C ILE A 191 12.47 -4.02 -12.85
N ARG A 192 11.60 -4.87 -13.43
CA ARG A 192 11.36 -4.89 -14.89
C ARG A 192 10.84 -3.56 -15.42
N VAL A 193 9.98 -2.89 -14.66
CA VAL A 193 9.43 -1.58 -15.06
C VAL A 193 10.52 -0.51 -15.06
N ILE A 194 11.29 -0.39 -13.98
CA ILE A 194 12.22 0.71 -13.78
C ILE A 194 13.53 0.51 -14.55
N GLU A 195 14.14 -0.65 -14.42
CA GLU A 195 15.47 -0.94 -14.99
C GLU A 195 15.41 -1.60 -16.37
N GLY A 196 14.26 -2.20 -16.73
CA GLY A 196 14.11 -2.97 -17.96
C GLY A 196 14.78 -4.35 -17.87
N GLU A 197 14.62 -5.17 -18.92
CA GLU A 197 15.13 -6.55 -18.92
C GLU A 197 16.66 -6.61 -18.95
N GLU A 198 17.31 -5.78 -19.76
CA GLU A 198 18.78 -5.76 -19.88
C GLU A 198 19.43 -5.09 -18.67
N GLY A 199 18.92 -3.92 -18.26
CA GLY A 199 19.47 -3.15 -17.14
C GLY A 199 19.29 -3.84 -15.79
N GLY A 200 18.13 -4.48 -15.58
CA GLY A 200 17.79 -5.13 -14.32
C GLY A 200 18.11 -6.62 -14.25
N ALA A 201 18.82 -7.20 -15.24
CA ALA A 201 19.05 -8.65 -15.30
C ALA A 201 19.71 -9.22 -14.04
N ILE A 202 20.72 -8.50 -13.51
CA ILE A 202 21.45 -8.90 -12.29
C ILE A 202 20.53 -8.80 -11.07
N ASP A 203 19.81 -7.68 -10.95
CA ASP A 203 18.91 -7.43 -9.83
C ASP A 203 17.71 -8.39 -9.81
N LEU A 204 17.16 -8.72 -10.98
CA LEU A 204 16.15 -9.76 -11.13
C LEU A 204 16.66 -11.12 -10.65
N LEU A 205 17.87 -11.49 -11.05
CA LEU A 205 18.49 -12.76 -10.65
C LEU A 205 18.73 -12.81 -9.14
N ASN A 206 19.28 -11.73 -8.57
CA ASN A 206 19.50 -11.62 -7.12
C ASN A 206 18.19 -11.70 -6.36
N ARG A 207 17.17 -10.95 -6.79
CA ARG A 207 15.86 -10.95 -6.15
C ARG A 207 15.16 -12.31 -6.24
N GLN A 208 15.25 -13.00 -7.38
CA GLN A 208 14.71 -14.36 -7.52
C GLN A 208 15.39 -15.36 -6.58
N ARG A 209 16.72 -15.28 -6.43
CA ARG A 209 17.48 -16.12 -5.48
C ARG A 209 17.06 -15.87 -4.04
N GLU A 210 16.92 -14.61 -3.65
CA GLU A 210 16.48 -14.24 -2.30
C GLU A 210 15.04 -14.70 -2.03
N LEU A 211 14.14 -14.57 -3.00
CA LEU A 211 12.77 -15.08 -2.93
C LEU A 211 12.73 -16.62 -2.81
N ALA A 212 13.69 -17.31 -3.42
CA ALA A 212 13.88 -18.76 -3.30
C ALA A 212 14.61 -19.19 -2.00
N GLY A 213 14.95 -18.24 -1.12
CA GLY A 213 15.64 -18.51 0.15
C GLY A 213 17.14 -18.77 0.01
N GLN A 214 17.72 -18.53 -1.17
CA GLN A 214 19.14 -18.66 -1.41
C GLN A 214 19.82 -17.33 -1.08
N ARG A 215 20.41 -17.20 0.12
CA ARG A 215 21.21 -16.03 0.50
C ARG A 215 22.69 -16.28 0.22
N THR A 216 23.34 -15.38 -0.49
CA THR A 216 24.79 -15.43 -0.73
C THR A 216 25.50 -14.61 0.35
N ALA A 217 26.62 -15.08 0.89
CA ALA A 217 27.37 -14.42 1.98
C ALA A 217 27.88 -12.99 1.65
N LEU A 218 27.85 -12.59 0.38
CA LEU A 218 28.28 -11.28 -0.12
C LEU A 218 27.30 -10.14 0.17
N GLU A 219 26.06 -10.42 0.58
CA GLU A 219 25.00 -9.42 0.79
C GLU A 219 25.05 -8.70 2.16
N ILE A 220 25.90 -9.15 3.08
CA ILE A 220 26.01 -8.56 4.43
C ILE A 220 26.57 -7.12 4.39
N GLY A 221 27.23 -6.72 3.29
CA GLY A 221 27.93 -5.43 3.15
C GLY A 221 27.20 -4.32 2.37
N GLN A 222 26.09 -4.61 1.66
CA GLN A 222 25.38 -3.63 0.82
C GLN A 222 23.94 -3.36 1.27
N GLN A 223 23.66 -3.46 2.58
CA GLN A 223 22.42 -2.95 3.09
C GLN A 223 22.49 -1.41 3.10
N GLY A 224 21.93 -0.80 2.06
CA GLY A 224 21.78 0.65 1.96
C GLY A 224 21.12 1.17 3.24
N ALA A 225 21.65 2.27 3.78
CA ALA A 225 21.13 2.84 5.01
C ALA A 225 19.62 3.14 4.87
N LEU A 226 18.80 2.61 5.78
CA LEU A 226 17.36 2.89 5.85
C LEU A 226 17.05 4.35 6.24
N VAL A 227 18.06 5.08 6.69
CA VAL A 227 17.96 6.50 7.05
C VAL A 227 17.58 7.33 5.83
N GLY A 228 16.55 8.16 5.97
CA GLY A 228 16.02 9.02 4.91
C GLY A 228 15.10 8.32 3.91
N ARG A 229 15.00 6.98 3.95
CA ARG A 229 14.14 6.21 3.05
C ARG A 229 12.70 6.21 3.56
N PRO A 230 11.70 6.49 2.71
CA PRO A 230 10.30 6.29 3.07
C PRO A 230 9.97 4.81 3.13
N LEU A 231 9.43 4.39 4.26
CA LEU A 231 8.97 3.04 4.53
C LEU A 231 7.47 3.09 4.84
N THR A 232 6.68 2.25 4.17
CA THR A 232 5.29 2.04 4.55
C THR A 232 5.20 0.89 5.54
N ILE A 233 4.50 1.13 6.65
CA ILE A 233 4.10 0.10 7.60
C ILE A 233 2.60 -0.11 7.45
N GLU A 234 2.21 -1.34 7.14
CA GLU A 234 0.82 -1.78 7.15
C GLU A 234 0.58 -2.74 8.31
N VAL A 235 -0.46 -2.46 9.09
CA VAL A 235 -0.89 -3.30 10.20
C VAL A 235 -2.37 -3.61 10.04
N GLU A 236 -2.71 -4.89 10.02
CA GLU A 236 -4.07 -5.36 10.20
C GLU A 236 -4.18 -6.08 11.54
N ALA A 237 -5.07 -5.62 12.40
CA ALA A 237 -5.42 -6.25 13.66
C ALA A 237 -6.80 -6.89 13.56
N ARG A 238 -6.92 -8.13 14.03
CA ARG A 238 -8.19 -8.86 14.12
C ARG A 238 -8.41 -9.33 15.55
N LEU A 239 -9.58 -9.01 16.11
CA LEU A 239 -10.03 -9.43 17.43
C LEU A 239 -11.35 -10.20 17.29
N GLY A 240 -11.37 -11.44 17.78
CA GLY A 240 -12.51 -12.33 17.56
C GLY A 240 -12.79 -12.57 16.08
N GLN A 241 -14.06 -12.75 15.71
CA GLN A 241 -14.44 -12.98 14.30
C GLN A 241 -14.77 -11.71 13.52
N THR A 242 -15.18 -10.64 14.20
CA THR A 242 -15.83 -9.49 13.55
C THR A 242 -15.03 -8.19 13.67
N ALA A 243 -14.29 -7.97 14.75
CA ALA A 243 -13.57 -6.73 14.94
C ALA A 243 -12.24 -6.74 14.18
N ARG A 244 -12.09 -5.76 13.29
CA ARG A 244 -10.88 -5.55 12.49
C ARG A 244 -10.52 -4.09 12.48
N ALA A 245 -9.23 -3.79 12.51
CA ALA A 245 -8.69 -2.47 12.28
C ALA A 245 -7.50 -2.57 11.33
N ARG A 246 -7.38 -1.64 10.39
CA ARG A 246 -6.22 -1.52 9.50
C ARG A 246 -5.60 -0.14 9.69
N LEU A 247 -4.28 -0.09 9.69
CA LEU A 247 -3.48 1.12 9.76
C LEU A 247 -2.41 1.04 8.68
N ARG A 248 -2.25 2.12 7.92
CA ARG A 248 -1.14 2.31 6.99
C ARG A 248 -0.46 3.64 7.29
N GLN A 249 0.86 3.62 7.41
CA GLN A 249 1.66 4.77 7.84
C GLN A 249 2.97 4.82 7.09
N ILE A 250 3.30 5.98 6.53
CA ILE A 250 4.63 6.25 5.99
C ILE A 250 5.53 6.81 7.08
N VAL A 251 6.71 6.22 7.18
CA VAL A 251 7.74 6.51 8.19
C VAL A 251 9.07 6.75 7.49
N ILE A 252 9.86 7.69 8.00
CA ILE A 252 11.25 7.90 7.59
C ILE A 252 12.14 7.77 8.81
N LEU A 253 13.15 6.91 8.75
CA LEU A 253 14.17 6.82 9.81
C LEU A 253 15.13 8.01 9.70
N THR A 254 15.44 8.67 10.82
CA THR A 254 16.28 9.89 10.80
C THR A 254 17.74 9.63 11.13
N GLY A 255 18.05 8.47 11.74
CA GLY A 255 19.36 8.17 12.31
C GLY A 255 19.70 8.93 13.60
N ARG A 256 18.78 9.73 14.16
CA ARG A 256 19.00 10.51 15.38
C ARG A 256 18.35 9.83 16.59
N ALA A 257 19.11 9.55 17.65
CA ALA A 257 18.60 8.88 18.85
C ALA A 257 17.42 9.62 19.52
N ALA A 258 17.42 10.96 19.54
CA ALA A 258 16.37 11.78 20.15
C ALA A 258 15.06 11.82 19.35
N SER A 259 15.10 11.50 18.05
CA SER A 259 13.93 11.51 17.17
C SER A 259 14.16 10.46 16.08
N PRO A 260 14.08 9.16 16.41
CA PRO A 260 14.59 8.08 15.54
C PRO A 260 13.82 7.93 14.22
N TYR A 261 12.58 8.45 14.16
CA TYR A 261 11.75 8.44 12.97
C TYR A 261 10.86 9.68 12.88
N ALA A 262 10.43 10.00 11.66
CA ALA A 262 9.39 10.98 11.35
C ALA A 262 8.20 10.30 10.68
N LEU A 263 6.98 10.66 11.10
CA LEU A 263 5.73 10.22 10.48
C LEU A 263 5.31 11.26 9.44
N LYS A 264 4.98 10.83 8.22
CA LYS A 264 4.53 11.75 7.15
C LYS A 264 3.02 11.77 6.98
N GLU A 265 2.44 10.65 6.55
CA GLU A 265 1.03 10.57 6.16
C GLU A 265 0.42 9.26 6.65
N ARG A 266 -0.82 9.36 7.10
CA ARG A 266 -1.70 8.24 7.46
C ARG A 266 -2.85 8.24 6.45
N TYR A 267 -3.14 7.09 5.87
CA TYR A 267 -4.17 6.92 4.85
C TYR A 267 -4.82 5.54 4.93
#